data_AF-A0A382ZC55-F1
#
_entry.id   AF-A0A382ZC55-F1
#
_cell.length_a   1.000
_cell.length_b   1.000
_cell.length_c   1.000
_cell.angle_alpha   90.00
_cell.angle_beta   90.00
_cell.angle_gamma   90.00
#
_symmetry.space_group_name_H-M   'P 1'
#
loop_
_entity.id
_entity.type
_entity.pdbx_description
1 polymer ?
#
loop_
_entity_poly.entity_id
_entity_poly.type
_entity_poly.pdbx_seq_one_letter_code
_entity_poly.pdbx_strand_id
1 'polypeptide(L)'
;MRPTDQQLRELAASFGATLTDEDTEFFSDVLGPMFDLTDTALTGPDALPEVKYPRNPGVRPEAEDNPLNAWYYKTDIKGASGGKLAGRTVALKDTVLL
;
A
#
# COMPACT_ATOMS: atom_id res chain seq x y z
N MET A 1 5.97 -10.22 -11.66
CA MET A 1 7.36 -10.31 -11.17
C MET A 1 7.81 -11.75 -11.29
N ARG A 2 8.77 -12.02 -12.17
CA ARG A 2 9.36 -13.36 -12.35
C ARG A 2 10.87 -13.24 -12.12
N PRO A 3 11.46 -14.00 -11.19
CA PRO A 3 12.90 -13.96 -10.95
C PRO A 3 13.64 -14.54 -12.15
N THR A 4 14.82 -14.00 -12.42
CA THR A 4 15.80 -14.62 -13.32
C THR A 4 16.45 -15.83 -12.65
N ASP A 5 17.06 -16.72 -13.43
CA ASP A 5 17.77 -17.89 -12.88
C ASP A 5 18.89 -17.48 -11.91
N GLN A 6 19.60 -16.37 -12.21
CA GLN A 6 20.58 -15.81 -11.29
C GLN A 6 19.95 -15.44 -9.94
N GLN A 7 18.79 -14.77 -9.94
CA GLN A 7 18.10 -14.39 -8.72
C GLN A 7 17.57 -15.61 -7.95
N LEU A 8 17.15 -16.67 -8.66
CA LEU A 8 16.79 -17.95 -8.02
C LEU A 8 18.00 -18.60 -7.33
N ARG A 9 19.17 -18.59 -7.96
CA ARG A 9 20.42 -19.10 -7.36
C ARG A 9 20.83 -18.28 -6.14
N GLU A 10 20.78 -16.95 -6.24
CA GLU A 10 21.12 -16.05 -5.13
C GLU A 10 20.19 -16.26 -3.93
N LEU A 11 18.88 -16.42 -4.20
CA LEU A 11 17.90 -16.72 -3.15
C LEU A 11 18.18 -18.09 -2.51
N ALA A 12 18.40 -19.13 -3.31
CA ALA A 12 18.73 -20.46 -2.79
C ALA A 12 20.01 -20.45 -1.94
N ALA A 13 21.05 -19.72 -2.38
CA ALA A 13 22.28 -19.56 -1.64
C ALA A 13 22.06 -18.87 -0.28
N SER A 14 21.12 -17.92 -0.19
CA SER A 14 20.74 -17.28 1.07
C SER A 14 20.13 -18.25 2.09
N PHE A 15 19.55 -19.37 1.62
CA PHE A 15 19.06 -20.48 2.43
C PHE A 15 20.09 -21.62 2.59
N GLY A 16 21.31 -21.47 2.08
CA GLY A 16 22.37 -22.48 2.13
C GLY A 16 22.22 -23.61 1.09
N ALA A 17 21.37 -23.43 0.09
CA ALA A 17 21.20 -24.37 -1.02
C ALA A 17 21.98 -23.90 -2.25
N THR A 18 22.47 -24.86 -3.06
CA THR A 18 23.04 -24.59 -4.38
C THR A 18 22.13 -25.19 -5.43
N LEU A 19 21.69 -24.38 -6.39
CA LEU A 19 20.88 -24.85 -7.52
C LEU A 19 21.78 -25.05 -8.74
N THR A 20 21.52 -26.11 -9.48
CA THR A 20 22.05 -26.38 -10.83
C THR A 20 21.20 -25.70 -11.90
N ASP A 21 21.65 -25.71 -13.16
CA ASP A 21 20.87 -25.16 -14.28
C ASP A 21 19.53 -25.88 -14.45
N GLU A 22 19.52 -27.20 -14.26
CA GLU A 22 18.31 -28.03 -14.29
C GLU A 22 17.34 -27.68 -13.15
N ASP A 23 17.85 -27.43 -11.95
CA ASP A 23 17.00 -27.01 -10.82
C ASP A 23 16.32 -25.67 -11.12
N THR A 24 17.03 -24.70 -11.69
CA THR A 24 16.46 -23.38 -12.03
C THR A 24 15.40 -23.46 -13.12
N GLU A 25 15.58 -24.32 -14.12
CA GLU A 25 14.56 -24.58 -15.14
C GLU A 25 13.32 -25.22 -14.52
N PHE A 26 13.50 -26.26 -13.70
CA PHE A 26 12.43 -26.92 -12.96
C PHE A 26 11.63 -25.93 -12.10
N PHE A 27 12.30 -25.08 -11.31
CA PHE A 27 11.63 -24.10 -10.47
C PHE A 27 10.91 -23.03 -11.30
N SER A 28 11.47 -22.61 -12.43
CA SER A 28 10.81 -21.66 -13.34
C SER A 28 9.51 -22.23 -13.90
N ASP A 29 9.48 -23.51 -14.26
CA ASP A 29 8.29 -24.18 -14.77
C ASP A 29 7.23 -24.39 -13.70
N VAL A 30 7.64 -24.84 -12.52
CA VAL A 30 6.71 -25.12 -11.41
C VAL A 30 6.13 -23.83 -10.81
N LEU A 31 6.96 -22.79 -10.64
CA LEU A 31 6.55 -21.53 -10.02
C LEU A 31 5.97 -20.53 -11.03
N GLY A 32 6.26 -20.69 -12.32
CA GLY A 32 5.79 -19.81 -13.39
C GLY A 32 4.30 -19.48 -13.31
N PRO A 33 3.40 -20.48 -13.26
CA PRO A 33 1.96 -20.24 -13.14
C PRO A 33 1.57 -19.45 -11.89
N MET A 34 2.29 -19.60 -10.78
CA MET A 34 2.02 -18.85 -9.54
C MET A 34 2.38 -17.36 -9.69
N PHE A 35 3.45 -17.05 -10.42
CA PHE A 35 3.80 -15.67 -10.76
C PHE A 35 2.75 -15.04 -11.68
N ASP A 36 2.24 -15.79 -12.66
CA ASP A 36 1.21 -15.28 -13.59
C ASP A 36 -0.11 -14.96 -12.85
N LEU A 37 -0.50 -15.80 -11.89
CA LEU A 37 -1.65 -15.54 -11.01
C LEU A 37 -1.43 -14.30 -10.14
N THR A 38 -0.23 -14.15 -9.59
CA THR A 38 0.13 -12.99 -8.76
C THR A 38 0.11 -11.69 -9.59
N ASP A 39 0.67 -11.72 -10.80
CA ASP A 39 0.67 -10.56 -11.70
C ASP A 39 -0.74 -10.17 -12.12
N THR A 40 -1.61 -11.15 -12.36
CA THR A 40 -3.04 -10.89 -12.60
C THR A 40 -3.69 -10.21 -11.40
N ALA A 41 -3.42 -10.67 -10.18
CA ALA A 41 -3.97 -10.06 -8.97
C ALA A 41 -3.45 -8.63 -8.72
N LEU A 42 -2.17 -8.38 -8.98
CA LEU A 42 -1.54 -7.07 -8.77
C LEU A 42 -1.91 -6.02 -9.81
N THR A 43 -2.28 -6.45 -11.02
CA THR A 43 -2.68 -5.56 -12.13
C THR A 43 -4.19 -5.41 -12.25
N GLY A 44 -4.96 -6.22 -11.52
CA GLY A 44 -6.41 -6.12 -11.46
C GLY A 44 -6.86 -4.79 -10.84
N PRO A 45 -8.11 -4.36 -11.10
CA PRO A 45 -8.68 -3.20 -10.43
C PRO A 45 -8.76 -3.44 -8.92
N ASP A 46 -8.49 -2.40 -8.14
CA ASP A 46 -8.63 -2.47 -6.69
C ASP A 46 -10.08 -2.76 -6.28
N ALA A 47 -10.27 -3.76 -5.43
CA ALA A 47 -11.55 -4.04 -4.79
C ALA A 47 -11.74 -3.16 -3.55
N LEU A 48 -11.81 -1.84 -3.76
CA LEU A 48 -11.95 -0.87 -2.66
C LEU A 48 -13.37 -0.91 -2.06
N PRO A 49 -13.52 -0.69 -0.75
CA PRO A 49 -14.84 -0.51 -0.13
C PRO A 49 -15.50 0.77 -0.64
N GLU A 50 -16.83 0.84 -0.53
CA GLU A 50 -17.59 2.05 -0.86
C GLU A 50 -17.13 3.23 0.02
N VAL A 51 -16.77 4.34 -0.62
CA VAL A 51 -16.41 5.59 0.07
C VAL A 51 -17.69 6.33 0.46
N LYS A 52 -18.16 6.11 1.68
CA LYS A 52 -19.40 6.71 2.18
C LYS A 52 -19.33 8.24 2.35
N TYR A 53 -18.18 8.75 2.80
CA TYR A 53 -17.95 10.18 3.01
C TYR A 53 -16.65 10.58 2.33
N PRO A 54 -16.69 11.08 1.07
CA PRO A 54 -15.50 11.44 0.35
C PRO A 54 -14.80 12.62 1.04
N ARG A 55 -13.47 12.57 1.09
CA ARG A 55 -12.66 13.68 1.58
C ARG A 55 -12.44 14.72 0.50
N ASN A 56 -12.38 15.99 0.88
CA ASN A 56 -11.74 16.99 0.04
C ASN A 56 -10.22 16.73 0.02
N PRO A 57 -9.49 17.15 -1.05
CA PRO A 57 -8.03 16.95 -1.17
C PRO A 57 -7.26 17.43 0.07
N GLY A 58 -7.82 18.42 0.78
CA GLY A 58 -7.19 19.10 1.90
C GLY A 58 -6.18 20.14 1.41
N VAL A 59 -5.66 20.91 2.35
CA VAL A 59 -4.61 21.91 2.10
C VAL A 59 -3.46 21.66 3.06
N ARG A 60 -2.24 21.82 2.56
CA ARG A 60 -1.09 21.98 3.43
C ARG A 60 -1.14 23.41 3.98
N PRO A 61 -1.26 23.60 5.29
CA PRO A 61 -1.35 24.95 5.85
C PRO A 61 -0.02 25.70 5.66
N GLU A 62 -0.13 27.00 5.43
CA GLU A 62 1.02 27.92 5.43
C GLU A 62 1.61 28.04 6.84
N ALA A 63 2.81 28.62 6.94
CA ALA A 63 3.54 28.72 8.21
C ALA A 63 2.76 29.52 9.26
N GLU A 64 2.05 30.57 8.85
CA GLU A 64 1.23 31.43 9.71
C GLU A 64 0.08 30.65 10.37
N ASP A 65 -0.48 29.67 9.65
CA ASP A 65 -1.58 28.81 10.11
C ASP A 65 -1.12 27.49 10.75
N ASN A 66 0.20 27.28 10.82
CA ASN A 66 0.85 26.11 11.42
C ASN A 66 2.12 26.49 12.21
N PRO A 67 2.04 27.42 13.18
CA PRO A 67 3.21 27.97 13.87
C PRO A 67 3.99 26.93 14.69
N LEU A 68 3.33 25.84 15.08
CA LEU A 68 3.96 24.73 15.81
C LEU A 68 4.44 23.60 14.89
N ASN A 69 4.25 23.74 13.58
CA ASN A 69 4.50 22.70 12.58
C ASN A 69 3.86 21.33 12.94
N ALA A 70 2.70 21.36 13.58
CA ALA A 70 1.99 20.17 14.07
C ALA A 70 1.06 19.57 13.02
N TRP A 71 0.67 20.36 12.01
CA TRP A 71 -0.20 19.91 10.93
C TRP A 71 0.61 19.45 9.72
N TYR A 72 0.29 18.26 9.20
CA TYR A 72 0.73 17.83 7.87
C TYR A 72 -0.22 18.37 6.79
N TYR A 73 -1.50 18.00 6.87
CA TYR A 73 -2.58 18.51 6.03
C TYR A 73 -3.82 18.80 6.88
N LYS A 74 -4.62 19.77 6.45
CA LYS A 74 -5.95 20.06 7.02
C LYS A 74 -6.99 19.77 5.95
N THR A 75 -8.07 19.10 6.31
CA THR A 75 -9.18 18.82 5.40
C THR A 75 -10.52 18.99 6.11
N ASP A 76 -11.58 19.06 5.33
CA ASP A 76 -12.96 19.09 5.81
C ASP A 76 -13.70 17.90 5.21
N ILE A 77 -14.12 16.97 6.07
CA ILE A 77 -14.87 15.76 5.70
C ILE A 77 -16.24 15.87 6.36
N LYS A 78 -17.28 16.09 5.55
CA LYS A 78 -18.66 16.17 6.03
C LYS A 78 -19.22 14.75 6.19
N GLY A 79 -19.14 14.24 7.41
CA GLY A 79 -19.73 12.97 7.82
C GLY A 79 -21.23 13.07 8.13
N ALA A 80 -21.70 12.24 9.07
CA ALA A 80 -23.08 12.26 9.54
C ALA A 80 -23.49 13.64 10.10
N SER A 81 -24.75 14.02 9.88
CA SER A 81 -25.31 15.33 10.29
C SER A 81 -25.49 15.52 11.80
N GLY A 82 -25.32 14.46 12.60
CA GLY A 82 -25.47 14.52 14.06
C GLY A 82 -24.77 13.35 14.78
N GLY A 83 -24.68 13.45 16.10
CA GLY A 83 -24.05 12.46 16.97
C GLY A 83 -23.28 13.10 18.13
N LYS A 84 -22.61 12.28 18.94
CA LYS A 84 -21.88 12.75 20.14
C LYS A 84 -20.74 13.74 19.83
N LEU A 85 -20.23 13.73 18.60
CA LEU A 85 -19.14 14.62 18.14
C LEU A 85 -19.64 15.80 17.30
N ALA A 86 -20.95 16.04 17.22
CA ALA A 86 -21.49 17.18 16.48
C ALA A 86 -20.86 18.50 16.93
N GLY A 87 -20.38 19.29 15.97
CA GLY A 87 -19.72 20.58 16.21
C GLY A 87 -18.28 20.48 16.73
N ARG A 88 -17.68 19.28 16.78
CA ARG A 88 -16.27 19.10 17.18
C ARG A 88 -15.38 18.90 15.96
N THR A 89 -14.16 19.41 16.05
CA THR A 89 -13.07 19.12 15.12
C THR A 89 -12.10 18.17 15.80
N VAL A 90 -11.59 17.19 15.06
CA VAL A 90 -10.61 16.22 15.53
C VAL A 90 -9.38 16.23 14.64
N ALA A 91 -8.22 15.97 15.22
CA ALA A 91 -7.00 15.67 14.48
C ALA A 91 -6.84 14.14 14.43
N LEU A 92 -6.47 13.61 13.28
CA LEU A 92 -6.01 12.23 13.16
C LEU A 92 -4.50 12.24 12.99
N LYS A 93 -3.84 11.28 13.63
CA LYS A 93 -2.41 11.05 13.46
C LYS A 93 -2.16 10.66 12.01
N ASP A 94 -1.05 11.14 11.46
CA ASP A 94 -0.60 10.92 10.08
C ASP A 94 -0.39 9.43 9.70
N THR A 95 -0.26 8.55 10.69
CA THR A 95 -0.21 7.10 10.50
C THR A 95 -1.59 6.44 10.36
N VAL A 96 -2.68 7.19 10.49
CA VAL A 96 -4.06 6.70 10.35
C VAL A 96 -4.59 7.10 8.97
N LEU A 97 -5.01 6.11 8.18
CA LEU A 97 -5.60 6.36 6.86
C LEU A 97 -7.01 6.94 7.00
N LEU A 98 -7.30 7.95 6.17
CA LEU A 98 -8.56 8.68 6.09
C LEU A 98 -9.36 8.29 4.85
#